data_AF-A0A2T4CZL4-F1
#
_entry.id   AF-A0A2T4CZL4-F1
#
_cell.length_a   1.000
_cell.length_b   1.000
_cell.length_c   1.000
_cell.angle_alpha   90.00
_cell.angle_beta   90.00
_cell.angle_gamma   90.00
#
_symmetry.space_group_name_H-M   'P 1'
#
loop_
_entity.id
_entity.type
_entity.pdbx_description
1 polymer ?
#
loop_
_entity_poly.entity_id
_entity_poly.type
_entity_poly.pdbx_seq_one_letter_code
_entity_poly.pdbx_strand_id
1 'polypeptide(L)'
;MPDNQIEVMGVHLGTTTYGEIQQLWREAGEAALFISENDDISAEVFFESVNLGGLSARTVLNLQVPQEVLQAMAERALSAKLQPSGARRYDPAFDDKQALLSAPAAVLTYIPSVRLDEEMVRTRFGEPEQIHNEAEESPAQIWHYPNIGLTIRLHPEERPVLTYTARTS
;
A
#
# COMPACT_ATOMS: atom_id res chain seq x y z
N MET A 1 -15.55 6.86 -22.13
CA MET A 1 -15.51 5.70 -21.20
C MET A 1 -15.05 6.27 -19.87
N PRO A 2 -15.71 6.02 -18.73
CA PRO A 2 -15.15 6.46 -17.46
C PRO A 2 -13.80 5.77 -17.29
N ASP A 3 -12.79 6.53 -16.88
CA ASP A 3 -11.43 6.03 -16.72
C ASP A 3 -11.46 4.80 -15.80
N ASN A 4 -11.00 3.66 -16.31
CA ASN A 4 -11.05 2.37 -15.64
C ASN A 4 -10.05 2.31 -14.47
N GLN A 5 -9.78 3.44 -13.83
CA GLN A 5 -8.82 3.63 -12.75
C GLN A 5 -9.46 3.35 -11.40
N ILE A 6 -8.67 2.78 -10.49
CA ILE A 6 -9.13 2.54 -9.11
C ILE A 6 -8.98 3.84 -8.33
N GLU A 7 -10.09 4.37 -7.85
CA GLU A 7 -10.10 5.50 -6.92
C GLU A 7 -10.42 5.00 -5.51
N VAL A 8 -9.55 5.32 -4.55
CA VAL A 8 -9.71 4.95 -3.14
C VAL A 8 -9.26 6.10 -2.25
N MET A 9 -10.13 6.53 -1.32
CA MET A 9 -9.85 7.64 -0.39
C MET A 9 -9.39 8.93 -1.10
N GLY A 10 -9.96 9.22 -2.27
CA GLY A 10 -9.64 10.36 -3.13
C GLY A 10 -8.32 10.23 -3.91
N VAL A 11 -7.67 9.05 -3.89
CA VAL A 11 -6.45 8.76 -4.62
C VAL A 11 -6.79 7.93 -5.87
N HIS A 12 -6.46 8.45 -7.05
CA HIS A 12 -6.51 7.68 -8.30
C HIS A 12 -5.20 6.91 -8.45
N LEU A 13 -5.26 5.59 -8.22
CA LEU A 13 -4.07 4.75 -8.28
C LEU A 13 -3.51 4.68 -9.70
N GLY A 14 -2.20 4.87 -9.82
CA GLY A 14 -1.44 4.97 -11.06
C GLY A 14 -1.27 6.39 -11.60
N THR A 15 -1.98 7.40 -11.05
CA THR A 15 -1.89 8.79 -11.53
C THR A 15 -1.67 9.81 -10.42
N THR A 16 -2.37 9.70 -9.29
CA THR A 16 -2.18 10.62 -8.16
C THR A 16 -0.79 10.42 -7.55
N THR A 17 -0.01 11.49 -7.52
CA THR A 17 1.36 11.52 -7.02
C THR A 17 1.39 11.53 -5.50
N TYR A 18 2.51 11.08 -4.90
CA TYR A 18 2.68 11.16 -3.45
C TYR A 18 2.49 12.59 -2.91
N GLY A 19 3.03 13.60 -3.58
CA GLY A 19 2.89 15.00 -3.16
C GLY A 19 1.43 15.49 -3.15
N GLU A 20 0.60 15.04 -4.10
CA GLU A 20 -0.83 15.34 -4.10
C GLU A 20 -1.55 14.61 -2.96
N ILE A 21 -1.17 13.35 -2.69
CA ILE A 21 -1.75 12.58 -1.57
C ILE A 21 -1.43 13.24 -0.23
N GLN A 22 -0.22 13.78 -0.04
CA GLN A 22 0.13 14.53 1.17
C GLN A 22 -0.80 15.73 1.39
N GLN A 23 -1.13 16.45 0.32
CA GLN A 23 -2.05 17.59 0.39
C GLN A 23 -3.49 17.15 0.65
N LEU A 24 -3.93 16.09 -0.02
CA LEU A 24 -5.27 15.54 0.12
C LEU A 24 -5.53 15.03 1.54
N TRP A 25 -4.59 14.27 2.10
CA TRP A 25 -4.71 13.68 3.43
C TRP A 25 -4.25 14.61 4.55
N ARG A 26 -3.57 15.72 4.21
CA ARG A 26 -2.96 16.68 5.15
C ARG A 26 -2.00 16.01 6.13
N GLU A 27 -1.27 15.01 5.64
CA GLU A 27 -0.33 14.20 6.42
C GLU A 27 0.87 13.85 5.56
N ALA A 28 2.05 13.77 6.18
CA ALA A 28 3.28 13.37 5.50
C ALA A 28 3.72 11.99 5.99
N GLY A 29 3.83 11.04 5.07
CA GLY A 29 4.34 9.72 5.36
C GLY A 29 5.87 9.65 5.34
N GLU A 30 6.40 8.60 5.94
CA GLU A 30 7.82 8.28 5.91
C GLU A 30 8.13 7.46 4.66
N ALA A 31 8.85 8.06 3.71
CA ALA A 31 9.30 7.37 2.50
C ALA A 31 10.57 6.54 2.78
N ALA A 32 10.59 5.29 2.32
CA ALA A 32 11.71 4.38 2.41
C ALA A 32 11.83 3.51 1.15
N LEU A 33 13.01 2.95 0.89
CA LEU A 33 13.18 1.90 -0.11
C LEU A 33 13.21 0.55 0.59
N PHE A 34 12.60 -0.46 -0.01
CA PHE A 34 12.68 -1.84 0.45
C PHE A 34 13.27 -2.71 -0.65
N ILE A 35 14.25 -3.52 -0.28
CA ILE A 35 14.81 -4.56 -1.14
C ILE A 35 14.39 -5.90 -0.57
N SER A 36 13.62 -6.66 -1.34
CA SER A 36 13.17 -8.00 -0.98
C SER A 36 14.32 -9.02 -1.04
N GLU A 37 14.09 -10.25 -0.60
CA GLU A 37 15.07 -11.34 -0.73
C GLU A 37 15.34 -11.74 -2.19
N ASN A 38 14.45 -11.39 -3.11
CA ASN A 38 14.60 -11.65 -4.55
C ASN A 38 15.23 -10.46 -5.31
N ASP A 39 15.82 -9.50 -4.57
CA ASP A 39 16.42 -8.28 -5.09
C ASP A 39 15.44 -7.31 -5.80
N ASP A 40 14.13 -7.53 -5.72
CA ASP A 40 13.13 -6.54 -6.14
C ASP A 40 13.16 -5.32 -5.22
N ILE A 41 13.25 -4.12 -5.80
CA ILE A 41 13.27 -2.85 -5.08
C ILE A 41 11.91 -2.16 -5.19
N SER A 42 11.37 -1.68 -4.08
CA SER A 42 10.18 -0.82 -4.01
C SER A 42 10.50 0.50 -3.30
N ALA A 43 9.81 1.57 -3.70
CA ALA A 43 9.70 2.79 -2.89
C ALA A 43 8.33 2.78 -2.20
N GLU A 44 8.35 2.82 -0.87
CA GLU A 44 7.14 2.78 -0.06
C GLU A 44 7.03 4.02 0.81
N VAL A 45 5.81 4.50 1.01
CA VAL A 45 5.50 5.59 1.93
C VAL A 45 4.61 5.07 3.03
N PHE A 46 5.12 5.11 4.26
CA PHE A 46 4.41 4.66 5.43
C PHE A 46 3.77 5.82 6.20
N PHE A 47 2.47 5.74 6.43
CA PHE A 47 1.71 6.65 7.28
C PHE A 47 1.31 5.94 8.57
N GLU A 48 1.82 6.43 9.70
CA GLU A 48 1.53 5.84 11.02
C GLU A 48 0.06 5.99 11.42
N SER A 49 -0.56 7.12 11.07
CA SER A 49 -1.98 7.34 11.31
C SER A 49 -2.53 8.38 10.34
N VAL A 50 -3.50 7.99 9.54
CA VAL A 50 -4.34 8.90 8.74
C VAL A 50 -5.80 8.74 9.14
N ASN A 51 -6.58 9.81 9.11
CA ASN A 51 -8.03 9.74 9.30
C ASN A 51 -8.72 9.83 7.94
N LEU A 52 -9.22 8.69 7.45
CA LEU A 52 -9.86 8.58 6.15
C LEU A 52 -11.29 8.07 6.35
N GLY A 53 -12.28 8.86 5.93
CA GLY A 53 -13.69 8.51 6.09
C GLY A 53 -14.14 8.34 7.54
N GLY A 54 -13.51 9.04 8.50
CA GLY A 54 -13.81 8.96 9.93
C GLY A 54 -13.14 7.81 10.67
N LEU A 55 -12.37 6.97 9.99
CA LEU A 55 -11.61 5.87 10.59
C LEU A 55 -10.12 6.18 10.56
N SER A 56 -9.47 6.04 11.71
CA SER A 56 -8.01 6.08 11.78
C SER A 56 -7.42 4.78 11.23
N ALA A 57 -6.33 4.89 10.48
CA ALA A 57 -5.65 3.73 9.91
C ALA A 57 -4.16 3.96 9.73
N ARG A 58 -3.40 2.86 9.76
CA ARG A 58 -2.05 2.82 9.19
C ARG A 58 -2.18 2.60 7.70
N THR A 59 -1.40 3.31 6.90
CA THR A 59 -1.46 3.21 5.44
C THR A 59 -0.06 3.08 4.85
N VAL A 60 0.08 2.28 3.80
CA VAL A 60 1.31 2.18 3.01
C VAL A 60 0.98 2.48 1.55
N LEU A 61 1.75 3.33 0.90
CA LEU A 61 1.71 3.52 -0.55
C LEU A 61 2.92 2.87 -1.17
N ASN A 62 2.74 2.08 -2.24
CA ASN A 62 3.85 1.70 -3.11
C ASN A 62 3.87 2.65 -4.31
N LEU A 63 5.00 3.31 -4.51
CA LEU A 63 5.18 4.32 -5.55
C LEU A 63 5.65 3.67 -6.85
N GLN A 64 5.14 4.18 -7.97
CA GLN A 64 5.56 3.79 -9.31
C GLN A 64 6.83 4.54 -9.69
N VAL A 65 7.97 3.88 -9.55
CA VAL A 65 9.29 4.41 -9.88
C VAL A 65 10.04 3.38 -10.72
N PRO A 66 10.72 3.78 -11.81
CA PRO A 66 11.54 2.85 -12.61
C PRO A 66 12.61 2.15 -11.76
N GLN A 67 12.86 0.87 -12.02
CA GLN A 67 13.80 0.07 -11.24
C GLN A 67 15.22 0.64 -11.29
N GLU A 68 15.64 1.19 -12.42
CA GLU A 68 16.96 1.81 -12.58
C GLU A 68 17.12 3.04 -11.67
N VAL A 69 16.03 3.79 -11.48
CA VAL A 69 16.00 4.95 -10.58
C VAL A 69 16.05 4.48 -9.13
N LEU A 70 15.24 3.47 -8.76
CA LEU A 70 15.23 2.90 -7.42
C LEU A 70 16.60 2.32 -7.02
N GLN A 71 17.26 1.62 -7.94
CA GLN A 71 18.60 1.07 -7.73
C GLN A 71 19.61 2.20 -7.47
N ALA A 72 19.58 3.26 -8.29
CA ALA A 72 20.46 4.40 -8.08
C ALA A 72 20.19 5.11 -6.73
N MET A 73 18.92 5.22 -6.31
CA MET A 73 18.56 5.77 -4.99
C MET A 73 19.10 4.88 -3.85
N ALA A 74 18.98 3.56 -3.97
CA ALA A 74 19.45 2.61 -2.98
C ALA A 74 20.98 2.64 -2.81
N GLU A 75 21.74 2.79 -3.91
CA GLU A 75 23.21 2.95 -3.87
C GLU A 75 23.65 4.23 -3.13
N ARG A 76 22.83 5.28 -3.16
CA ARG A 76 23.08 6.55 -2.44
C ARG A 76 22.60 6.53 -1.00
N ALA A 77 21.81 5.54 -0.59
CA ALA A 77 21.20 5.51 0.74
C ALA A 77 22.26 5.30 1.83
N LEU A 78 22.14 6.10 2.91
CA LEU A 78 23.16 6.17 3.96
C LEU A 78 23.13 4.98 4.93
N SER A 79 22.00 4.28 5.03
CA SER A 79 21.83 3.18 5.98
C SER A 79 20.82 2.15 5.49
N ALA A 80 21.07 0.89 5.89
CA ALA A 80 20.19 -0.24 5.65
C ALA A 80 19.82 -0.89 6.99
N LYS A 81 18.54 -1.24 7.16
CA LYS A 81 18.03 -1.94 8.34
C LYS A 81 17.26 -3.19 7.92
N LEU A 82 17.71 -4.35 8.39
CA LEU A 82 16.99 -5.61 8.21
C LEU A 82 15.62 -5.55 8.91
N GLN A 83 14.57 -5.93 8.19
CA GLN A 83 13.21 -6.02 8.71
C GLN A 83 12.89 -7.47 9.13
N PRO A 84 11.90 -7.69 10.01
CA PRO A 84 11.45 -9.03 10.38
C PRO A 84 10.99 -9.88 9.18
N SER A 85 10.54 -9.26 8.10
CA SER A 85 10.15 -9.92 6.85
C SER A 85 11.33 -10.44 6.02
N GLY A 86 12.57 -10.19 6.42
CA GLY A 86 13.77 -10.48 5.62
C GLY A 86 14.17 -9.33 4.67
N ALA A 87 13.24 -8.43 4.34
CA ALA A 87 13.52 -7.27 3.50
C ALA A 87 14.53 -6.30 4.16
N ARG A 88 15.33 -5.63 3.35
CA ARG A 88 16.21 -4.54 3.80
C ARG A 88 15.56 -3.21 3.52
N ARG A 89 15.35 -2.43 4.57
CA ARG A 89 14.85 -1.06 4.49
C ARG A 89 16.02 -0.08 4.38
N TYR A 90 15.99 0.79 3.39
CA TYR A 90 16.95 1.86 3.19
C TYR A 90 16.27 3.22 3.36
N ASP A 91 16.99 4.16 3.97
CA ASP A 91 16.54 5.56 4.06
C ASP A 91 17.07 6.35 2.84
N PRO A 92 16.20 6.80 1.91
CA PRO A 92 16.64 7.54 0.74
C PRO A 92 17.33 8.85 1.13
N ALA A 93 18.25 9.32 0.29
CA ALA A 93 18.84 10.64 0.45
C ALA A 93 17.75 11.74 0.35
N PHE A 94 18.05 12.93 0.87
CA PHE A 94 17.10 14.04 0.89
C PHE A 94 16.54 14.40 -0.50
N ASP A 95 17.41 14.50 -1.51
CA ASP A 95 17.00 14.80 -2.88
C ASP A 95 16.14 13.67 -3.48
N ASP A 96 16.43 12.42 -3.13
CA ASP A 96 15.65 11.27 -3.57
C ASP A 96 14.25 11.27 -2.93
N LYS A 97 14.13 11.65 -1.65
CA LYS A 97 12.82 11.86 -1.01
C LYS A 97 12.00 12.95 -1.70
N GLN A 98 12.64 14.03 -2.17
CA GLN A 98 11.95 15.06 -2.95
C GLN A 98 11.50 14.54 -4.31
N ALA A 99 12.32 13.76 -5.00
CA ALA A 99 11.96 13.17 -6.29
C ALA A 99 10.75 12.24 -6.17
N LEU A 100 10.64 11.47 -5.06
CA LEU A 100 9.51 10.58 -4.79
C LEU A 100 8.16 11.32 -4.67
N LEU A 101 8.14 12.62 -4.40
CA LEU A 101 6.89 13.39 -4.35
C LEU A 101 6.15 13.41 -5.69
N SER A 102 6.87 13.26 -6.80
CA SER A 102 6.29 13.24 -8.15
C SER A 102 5.89 11.84 -8.62
N ALA A 103 6.18 10.80 -7.84
CA ALA A 103 5.88 9.43 -8.21
C ALA A 103 4.41 9.09 -7.92
N PRO A 104 3.66 8.55 -8.90
CA PRO A 104 2.29 8.06 -8.69
C PRO A 104 2.23 6.91 -7.68
N ALA A 105 1.17 6.84 -6.88
CA ALA A 105 0.91 5.67 -6.04
C ALA A 105 0.27 4.54 -6.87
N ALA A 106 0.93 3.38 -6.96
CA ALA A 106 0.42 2.21 -7.69
C ALA A 106 -0.42 1.28 -6.79
N VAL A 107 -0.06 1.18 -5.51
CA VAL A 107 -0.75 0.34 -4.53
C VAL A 107 -0.98 1.15 -3.26
N LEU A 108 -2.15 0.97 -2.65
CA LEU A 108 -2.49 1.50 -1.33
C LEU A 108 -2.90 0.35 -0.41
N THR A 109 -2.16 0.16 0.66
CA THR A 109 -2.50 -0.77 1.74
C THR A 109 -3.06 0.01 2.91
N TYR A 110 -4.28 -0.33 3.33
CA TYR A 110 -5.03 0.31 4.41
C TYR A 110 -5.31 -0.68 5.53
N ILE A 111 -4.85 -0.36 6.74
CA ILE A 111 -5.02 -1.18 7.94
C ILE A 111 -5.82 -0.35 8.96
N PRO A 112 -7.16 -0.52 9.02
CA PRO A 112 -7.99 0.24 9.94
C PRO A 112 -7.62 -0.05 11.38
N SER A 113 -7.78 0.94 12.26
CA SER A 113 -7.59 0.75 13.71
C SER A 113 -8.62 -0.20 14.33
N VAL A 114 -9.80 -0.32 13.69
CA VAL A 114 -10.87 -1.23 14.08
C VAL A 114 -10.70 -2.60 13.42
N ARG A 115 -11.08 -3.65 14.15
CA ARG A 115 -11.22 -4.98 13.55
C ARG A 115 -12.51 -5.01 12.73
N LEU A 116 -12.41 -5.46 11.48
CA LEU A 116 -13.58 -5.79 10.67
C LEU A 116 -13.76 -7.31 10.72
N ASP A 117 -14.99 -7.76 10.86
CA ASP A 117 -15.35 -9.15 10.64
C ASP A 117 -15.92 -9.34 9.22
N GLU A 118 -16.26 -10.58 8.90
CA GLU A 118 -16.81 -10.96 7.60
C GLU A 118 -18.11 -10.21 7.28
N GLU A 119 -19.03 -10.04 8.25
CA GLU A 119 -20.31 -9.38 8.03
C GLU A 119 -20.11 -7.88 7.71
N MET A 120 -19.23 -7.21 8.44
CA MET A 120 -18.87 -5.82 8.19
C MET A 120 -18.23 -5.64 6.81
N VAL A 121 -17.34 -6.56 6.41
CA VAL A 121 -16.71 -6.55 5.09
C VAL A 121 -17.75 -6.71 3.98
N ARG A 122 -18.65 -7.71 4.08
CA ARG A 122 -19.72 -7.95 3.10
C ARG A 122 -20.69 -6.77 3.01
N THR A 123 -21.04 -6.17 4.15
CA THR A 123 -21.89 -4.97 4.19
C THR A 123 -21.25 -3.81 3.44
N ARG A 124 -19.93 -3.68 3.52
CA ARG A 124 -19.18 -2.54 2.95
C ARG A 124 -18.79 -2.72 1.48
N PHE A 125 -18.49 -3.93 1.05
CA PHE A 125 -17.93 -4.23 -0.27
C PHE A 125 -18.78 -5.18 -1.11
N GLY A 126 -19.83 -5.79 -0.54
CA GLY A 126 -20.63 -6.82 -1.17
C GLY A 126 -19.98 -8.21 -1.07
N GLU A 127 -20.46 -9.13 -1.89
CA GLU A 127 -19.89 -10.47 -1.99
C GLU A 127 -18.55 -10.44 -2.75
N PRO A 128 -17.49 -11.07 -2.22
CA PRO A 128 -16.24 -11.24 -2.96
C PRO A 128 -16.44 -12.21 -4.14
N GLU A 129 -15.63 -12.04 -5.18
CA GLU A 129 -15.65 -12.96 -6.32
C GLU A 129 -14.99 -14.29 -5.95
N GLN A 130 -13.95 -14.24 -5.12
CA GLN A 130 -13.20 -15.41 -4.67
C GLN A 130 -12.77 -15.25 -3.22
N ILE A 131 -12.80 -16.35 -2.47
CA ILE A 131 -12.23 -16.48 -1.13
C ILE A 131 -11.34 -17.72 -1.12
N HIS A 132 -10.13 -17.61 -0.58
CA HIS A 132 -9.29 -18.76 -0.29
C HIS A 132 -8.55 -18.58 1.04
N ASN A 133 -8.09 -19.68 1.64
CA ASN A 133 -7.22 -19.60 2.82
C ASN A 133 -5.84 -19.08 2.41
N GLU A 134 -5.18 -18.31 3.28
CA GLU A 134 -3.83 -17.80 3.03
C GLU A 134 -2.80 -18.95 2.94
N ALA A 135 -2.94 -19.94 3.82
CA ALA A 135 -2.18 -21.17 3.83
C ALA A 135 -3.05 -22.29 4.42
N GLU A 136 -2.65 -23.55 4.25
CA GLU A 136 -3.44 -24.73 4.66
C GLU A 136 -3.82 -24.73 6.14
N GLU A 137 -2.94 -24.25 7.02
CA GLU A 137 -3.18 -24.15 8.46
C GLU A 137 -3.38 -22.71 8.97
N SER A 138 -3.50 -21.72 8.07
CA SER A 138 -3.72 -20.33 8.47
C SER A 138 -5.20 -20.07 8.71
N PRO A 139 -5.60 -19.47 9.84
CA PRO A 139 -6.96 -18.99 10.04
C PRO A 139 -7.25 -17.69 9.26
N ALA A 140 -6.26 -17.13 8.54
CA ALA A 140 -6.48 -16.02 7.63
C ALA A 140 -7.07 -16.48 6.29
N GLN A 141 -7.99 -15.68 5.78
CA GLN A 141 -8.55 -15.80 4.43
C GLN A 141 -8.18 -14.59 3.59
N ILE A 142 -8.04 -14.82 2.29
CA ILE A 142 -7.84 -13.80 1.27
C ILE A 142 -9.11 -13.69 0.43
N TRP A 143 -9.69 -12.50 0.42
CA TRP A 143 -10.94 -12.18 -0.26
C TRP A 143 -10.65 -11.24 -1.42
N HIS A 144 -11.15 -11.57 -2.61
CA HIS A 144 -10.83 -10.84 -3.84
C HIS A 144 -12.05 -10.11 -4.41
N TYR A 145 -11.86 -8.83 -4.69
CA TYR A 145 -12.83 -7.91 -5.30
C TYR A 145 -12.20 -7.22 -6.53
N PRO A 146 -11.98 -7.95 -7.64
CA PRO A 146 -11.23 -7.45 -8.79
C PRO A 146 -11.88 -6.23 -9.46
N ASN A 147 -13.21 -6.12 -9.40
CA ASN A 147 -13.96 -4.98 -9.94
C ASN A 147 -13.54 -3.63 -9.33
N ILE A 148 -13.04 -3.63 -8.10
CA ILE A 148 -12.54 -2.41 -7.41
C ILE A 148 -11.04 -2.52 -7.07
N GLY A 149 -10.34 -3.49 -7.66
CA GLY A 149 -8.90 -3.70 -7.45
C GLY A 149 -8.53 -3.99 -5.99
N LEU A 150 -9.42 -4.58 -5.20
CA LEU A 150 -9.25 -4.79 -3.77
C LEU A 150 -9.01 -6.26 -3.44
N THR A 151 -7.98 -6.51 -2.63
CA THR A 151 -7.79 -7.76 -1.89
C THR A 151 -7.87 -7.47 -0.39
N ILE A 152 -8.57 -8.31 0.36
CA ILE A 152 -8.66 -8.20 1.81
C ILE A 152 -8.08 -9.47 2.43
N ARG A 153 -7.04 -9.33 3.25
CA ARG A 153 -6.63 -10.38 4.19
C ARG A 153 -7.43 -10.21 5.47
N LEU A 154 -8.26 -11.20 5.78
CA LEU A 154 -9.10 -11.23 6.97
C LEU A 154 -8.65 -12.36 7.89
N HIS A 155 -8.36 -12.04 9.15
CA HIS A 155 -7.96 -13.00 10.17
C HIS A 155 -8.84 -12.79 11.41
N PRO A 156 -9.29 -13.86 12.10
CA PRO A 156 -10.25 -13.74 13.20
C PRO A 156 -9.76 -12.92 14.40
N GLU A 157 -8.44 -12.87 14.61
CA GLU A 157 -7.82 -12.20 15.76
C GLU A 157 -6.96 -10.99 15.41
N GLU A 158 -6.73 -10.71 14.12
CA GLU A 158 -5.88 -9.60 13.69
C GLU A 158 -6.70 -8.52 12.99
N ARG A 159 -6.12 -7.34 12.81
CA ARG A 159 -6.74 -6.30 11.99
C ARG A 159 -6.70 -6.72 10.53
N PRO A 160 -7.76 -6.44 9.76
CA PRO A 160 -7.75 -6.76 8.34
C PRO A 160 -6.72 -5.90 7.61
N VAL A 161 -6.16 -6.44 6.54
CA VAL A 161 -5.28 -5.71 5.63
C VAL A 161 -6.00 -5.58 4.30
N LEU A 162 -6.34 -4.35 3.93
CA LEU A 162 -7.00 -4.05 2.66
C LEU A 162 -5.95 -3.51 1.70
N THR A 163 -5.76 -4.15 0.55
CA THR A 163 -4.80 -3.74 -0.46
C THR A 163 -5.53 -3.41 -1.75
N TYR A 164 -5.40 -2.16 -2.18
CA TYR A 164 -5.93 -1.64 -3.44
C TYR A 164 -4.80 -1.49 -4.44
N THR A 165 -4.98 -2.01 -5.64
CA THR A 165 -3.95 -2.00 -6.69
C THR A 165 -4.48 -1.33 -7.95
N ALA A 166 -3.68 -0.45 -8.54
CA ALA A 166 -3.97 0.14 -9.85
C ALA A 166 -4.21 -0.96 -10.88
N ARG A 167 -5.16 -0.74 -11.80
CA ARG A 167 -5.29 -1.64 -12.94
C ARG A 167 -4.07 -1.44 -13.84
N THR A 168 -3.29 -2.48 -14.06
CA THR A 168 -2.21 -2.48 -15.03
C THR A 168 -2.84 -2.41 -16.41
N SER A 169 -2.48 -1.38 -17.19
CA SER A 169 -2.85 -1.27 -18.62
C SER A 169 -1.95 -2.11 -19.49
#